data_AF-A0A0J7XII6-F1
#
_entry.id   AF-A0A0J7XII6-F1
#
_cell.length_a   1.000
_cell.length_b   1.000
_cell.length_c   1.000
_cell.angle_alpha   90.00
_cell.angle_beta   90.00
_cell.angle_gamma   90.00
#
_symmetry.space_group_name_H-M   'P 1'
#
loop_
_entity.id
_entity.type
_entity.pdbx_description
1 polymer ?
#
loop_
_entity_poly.entity_id
_entity_poly.type
_entity_poly.pdbx_seq_one_letter_code
_entity_poly.pdbx_strand_id
1 'polypeptide(L)' 'MPVIPKHSIKMFTNYAPTDGALAGFSIGGGVTWLSSTSGGNAAVFNIDGSLVTRSTIVRQGGYVVADLRAG' A
#
# COMPACT_ATOMS: atom_id res chain seq x y z
N MET A 1 -1.79 -16.33 -6.28
CA MET A 1 -0.91 -15.88 -5.18
C MET A 1 -1.52 -14.64 -4.53
N PRO A 2 -1.53 -14.52 -3.19
CA PRO A 2 -2.00 -13.31 -2.53
C PRO A 2 -1.08 -12.12 -2.84
N VAL A 3 -1.68 -10.97 -3.15
CA VAL A 3 -0.96 -9.72 -3.46
C VAL A 3 -0.70 -8.99 -2.15
N ILE A 4 0.37 -9.38 -1.46
CA ILE A 4 0.72 -8.85 -0.14
C ILE A 4 2.19 -8.42 -0.13
N PRO A 5 2.48 -7.13 0.13
CA PRO A 5 3.85 -6.64 0.35
C PRO A 5 4.56 -7.38 1.47
N LYS A 6 5.85 -7.69 1.28
CA LYS A 6 6.66 -8.37 2.31
C LYS A 6 6.86 -7.51 3.55
N HIS A 7 6.97 -6.19 3.38
CA HIS A 7 7.12 -5.23 4.47
C HIS A 7 6.08 -4.12 4.33
N SER A 8 5.48 -3.74 5.45
CA SER A 8 4.59 -2.60 5.56
C SER A 8 4.81 -1.88 6.89
N ILE A 9 4.70 -0.55 6.84
CA ILE A 9 4.76 0.31 8.02
C ILE A 9 3.62 1.31 7.90
N LYS A 10 2.89 1.53 9.00
CA LYS A 10 1.87 2.57 9.12
C LYS A 10 2.14 3.39 10.37
N MET A 11 2.21 4.69 10.20
CA MET A 11 2.35 5.66 11.28
C MET A 11 1.24 6.70 11.15
N PHE A 12 0.65 7.09 12.27
CA PHE A 12 -0.36 8.14 12.33
C PHE A 12 -0.12 9.01 13.55
N THR A 13 -0.42 10.30 13.43
CA THR A 13 -0.37 11.26 14.52
C THR A 13 -1.52 12.24 14.42
N ASN A 14 -1.94 12.74 15.57
CA ASN A 14 -2.93 13.79 15.69
C ASN A 14 -2.57 14.68 16.88
N TYR A 15 -2.59 15.98 16.64
CA TYR A 15 -2.34 17.01 17.63
C TYR A 15 -3.56 17.90 17.76
N ALA A 16 -3.99 18.13 18.99
CA ALA A 16 -5.12 18.99 19.33
C ALA A 16 -4.72 19.91 20.50
N PRO A 17 -4.46 21.21 20.25
CA PRO A 17 -4.20 22.16 21.32
C PRO A 17 -5.40 22.25 22.29
N THR A 18 -5.11 22.19 23.58
CA THR A 18 -6.13 22.30 24.63
C THR A 18 -6.29 23.72 25.16
N ASP A 19 -5.39 24.64 24.80
CA ASP A 19 -5.37 26.01 25.29
C ASP A 19 -4.83 26.99 24.23
N GLY A 20 -5.03 28.29 24.45
CA GLY A 20 -4.65 29.38 23.56
C GLY A 20 -5.61 29.59 22.39
N ALA A 21 -5.21 30.42 21.43
CA ALA A 21 -6.05 30.82 20.29
C ALA A 21 -6.46 29.67 19.35
N LEU A 22 -5.83 28.50 19.47
CA LEU A 22 -6.11 27.30 18.69
C LEU A 22 -6.79 26.21 19.53
N ALA A 23 -7.26 26.53 20.74
CA ALA A 23 -8.03 25.58 21.54
C ALA A 23 -9.26 25.11 20.76
N GLY A 24 -9.42 23.78 20.66
CA GLY A 24 -10.50 23.16 19.89
C GLY A 24 -10.16 22.88 18.42
N PHE A 25 -9.00 23.31 17.92
CA PHE A 25 -8.48 22.88 16.63
C PHE A 25 -7.77 21.52 16.73
N SER A 26 -7.76 20.75 15.63
CA SER A 26 -6.98 19.53 15.49
C SER A 26 -6.30 19.46 14.13
N ILE A 27 -5.08 18.92 14.12
CA ILE A 27 -4.31 18.62 12.92
C ILE A 27 -3.68 17.24 13.06
N GLY A 28 -3.72 16.46 12.00
CA GLY A 28 -3.16 15.12 11.99
C GLY A 28 -2.68 14.70 10.63
N GLY A 29 -1.92 13.63 10.62
CA GLY A 29 -1.43 13.04 9.39
C GLY A 29 -1.00 11.60 9.58
N GLY A 30 -0.83 10.91 8.46
CA GLY A 30 -0.41 9.52 8.43
C GLY A 30 0.50 9.25 7.26
N VAL A 31 1.37 8.26 7.43
CA VAL A 31 2.20 7.71 6.36
C VAL A 31 2.06 6.20 6.39
N THR A 32 1.75 5.64 5.23
CA THR A 32 1.76 4.19 5.01
C THR A 32 2.79 3.88 3.93
N TRP A 33 3.82 3.11 4.27
CA TRP A 33 4.79 2.61 3.31
C TRP A 33 4.56 1.12 3.07
N LEU A 34 4.60 0.73 1.79
CA LEU A 34 4.48 -0.64 1.35
C LEU A 34 5.65 -0.98 0.43
N SER A 35 6.34 -2.09 0.72
CA SER A 35 7.36 -2.61 -0.18
C SER A 35 6.73 -3.14 -1.48
N SER A 36 7.55 -3.41 -2.50
CA SER A 36 7.08 -3.99 -3.76
C SER A 36 6.29 -5.29 -3.55
N THR A 37 5.32 -5.54 -4.43
CA THR A 37 4.54 -6.78 -4.46
C THR A 37 4.33 -7.24 -5.91
N SER A 38 3.82 -8.46 -6.09
CA SER A 38 3.46 -9.00 -7.40
C SER A 38 2.21 -9.84 -7.29
N GLY A 39 1.41 -9.85 -8.36
CA GLY A 39 0.18 -10.61 -8.45
C GLY A 39 -0.09 -11.09 -9.87
N GLY A 40 -0.88 -12.15 -10.01
CA GLY A 40 -1.27 -12.73 -11.30
C GLY A 40 -1.09 -14.25 -11.34
N ASN A 41 -1.25 -14.82 -12.54
CA ASN A 41 -1.14 -16.25 -12.80
C ASN A 41 0.14 -16.57 -13.59
N ALA A 42 0.79 -17.67 -13.23
CA ALA A 42 1.89 -18.23 -14.01
C ALA A 42 1.38 -18.73 -15.37
N ALA A 43 2.28 -18.83 -16.35
CA ALA A 43 1.95 -19.46 -17.62
C ALA A 43 1.71 -20.96 -17.42
N VAL A 44 0.75 -21.51 -18.16
CA VAL A 44 0.42 -22.94 -18.15
C VAL A 44 0.75 -23.53 -19.52
N PHE A 45 1.37 -24.71 -19.51
CA PHE A 45 1.79 -25.44 -20.69
C PHE A 45 1.18 -26.85 -20.69
N ASN A 46 0.88 -27.35 -21.88
CA ASN A 46 0.54 -28.76 -22.08
C ASN A 46 1.78 -29.64 -21.91
N ILE A 47 1.56 -30.97 -21.84
CA ILE A 47 2.66 -31.93 -21.73
C ILE A 47 3.59 -31.95 -22.96
N ASP A 48 3.08 -31.52 -24.12
CA ASP A 48 3.83 -31.35 -25.36
C ASP A 48 4.60 -30.02 -25.43
N GLY A 49 4.54 -29.21 -24.37
CA GLY A 49 5.21 -27.91 -24.27
C GLY A 49 4.46 -26.76 -24.96
N SER A 50 3.32 -27.01 -25.60
CA SER A 50 2.51 -25.93 -26.18
C SER A 50 1.90 -25.04 -25.09
N LEU A 51 1.84 -23.74 -25.36
CA LEU A 51 1.34 -22.75 -24.41
C LEU A 51 -0.20 -22.77 -24.37
N VAL A 52 -0.76 -22.96 -23.19
CA VAL A 52 -2.22 -22.92 -22.96
C VAL A 52 -2.66 -21.53 -22.52
N THR A 53 -1.93 -20.92 -21.59
CA THR A 53 -2.27 -19.59 -21.07
C THR A 53 -1.01 -18.80 -20.77
N ARG A 54 -0.96 -17.56 -21.27
CA ARG A 54 0.14 -16.62 -21.00
C ARG A 54 0.11 -16.18 -19.53
N SER A 55 1.31 -15.94 -18.98
CA SER A 55 1.41 -15.35 -17.64
C SER A 55 0.80 -13.96 -17.61
N THR A 56 0.13 -13.64 -16.50
CA THR A 56 -0.42 -12.32 -16.21
C THR A 56 0.26 -11.66 -15.01
N ILE A 57 1.42 -12.18 -14.60
CA ILE A 57 2.12 -11.67 -13.42
C ILE A 57 2.55 -10.22 -13.68
N VAL A 58 2.04 -9.33 -12.86
CA VAL A 58 2.41 -7.91 -12.79
C VAL A 58 3.14 -7.62 -11.49
N ARG A 59 4.10 -6.70 -11.56
CA ARG A 59 4.89 -6.24 -10.43
C ARG A 59 4.54 -4.79 -10.14
N GLN A 60 4.22 -4.52 -8.88
CA GLN A 60 4.03 -3.17 -8.38
C GLN A 60 5.25 -2.78 -7.56
N GLY A 61 5.86 -1.65 -7.89
CA GLY A 61 6.94 -1.06 -7.11
C GLY A 61 6.49 -0.71 -5.69
N GLY A 62 7.45 -0.55 -4.78
CA GLY A 62 7.14 -0.02 -3.45
C GLY A 62 6.62 1.41 -3.55
N TYR A 63 5.71 1.78 -2.63
CA TYR A 63 5.08 3.09 -2.65
C TYR A 63 4.75 3.59 -1.25
N VAL A 64 4.50 4.89 -1.17
CA VAL A 64 4.10 5.60 0.04
C VAL A 64 2.74 6.24 -0.20
N VAL A 65 1.88 6.19 0.80
CA VAL A 65 0.63 6.95 0.87
C VAL A 65 0.74 7.91 2.05
N ALA A 66 0.39 9.18 1.82
CA ALA A 66 0.37 10.21 2.83
C ALA A 66 -1.07 10.70 3.03
N ASP A 67 -1.49 10.76 4.29
CA ASP A 67 -2.82 11.18 4.72
C ASP A 67 -2.69 12.48 5.53
N LEU A 68 -3.61 13.43 5.34
CA LEU A 68 -3.64 14.69 6.09
C LEU A 68 -5.07 14.98 6.57
N ARG A 69 -5.18 15.55 7.77
CA ARG A 69 -6.44 15.95 8.40
C ARG A 69 -6.26 17.29 9.11
N ALA A 70 -7.27 18.14 9.00
CA ALA A 70 -7.46 19.30 9.87
C ALA A 70 -8.96 19.46 10.16
N GLY A 71 -9.31 19.92 11.37
CA GLY A 71 -10.70 20.17 11.76
C GLY A 71 -10.85 20.52 13.23
#